data_AF-A0A2E4E2J8-F1
#
_entry.id   AF-A0A2E4E2J8-F1
#
_cell.length_a   1.000
_cell.length_b   1.000
_cell.length_c   1.000
_cell.angle_alpha   90.00
_cell.angle_beta   90.00
_cell.angle_gamma   90.00
#
_symmetry.space_group_name_H-M   'P 1'
#
loop_
_entity.id
_entity.type
_entity.pdbx_description
1 polymer ?
#
loop_
_entity_poly.entity_id
_entity_poly.type
_entity_poly.pdbx_seq_one_letter_code
_entity_poly.pdbx_strand_id
1 'polypeptide(L)'
;MFKYFIQIKIYLFIFSIPHTLLSQNIKIQSIIVLEESIPNECGLKMLVEEKKIEMIVKIKKINKKTFTFFKTTSINQMPNKVDIITDKVSLVKLIGKAGTIGENDISFEGITDTDKTAGFFQRLIVSGGEMIFNDDKFEVSGPINSKVRLEYLFCTGEMFHPKYDK
;
A
#
# COMPACT_ATOMS: atom_id res chain seq x y z
N MET A 1 -51.59 -25.19 -43.72
CA MET A 1 -50.65 -26.14 -43.10
C MET A 1 -49.50 -25.31 -42.55
N PHE A 2 -49.37 -25.32 -41.22
CA PHE A 2 -48.45 -24.54 -40.38
C PHE A 2 -47.01 -24.48 -40.90
N LYS A 3 -46.36 -23.30 -40.80
CA LYS A 3 -45.00 -23.15 -40.23
C LYS A 3 -44.61 -21.66 -40.15
N TYR A 4 -45.05 -21.02 -39.06
CA TYR A 4 -44.22 -20.05 -38.35
C TYR A 4 -42.94 -20.78 -37.93
N PHE A 5 -41.77 -20.25 -38.25
CA PHE A 5 -40.60 -20.34 -37.35
C PHE A 5 -39.65 -19.19 -37.69
N ILE A 6 -40.05 -18.04 -37.14
CA ILE A 6 -39.24 -16.94 -36.66
C ILE A 6 -37.74 -17.30 -36.57
N GLN A 7 -36.94 -16.82 -37.53
CA GLN A 7 -35.48 -16.79 -37.39
C GLN A 7 -35.09 -15.62 -36.47
N ILE A 8 -35.34 -15.78 -35.18
CA ILE A 8 -34.62 -15.03 -34.15
C ILE A 8 -33.20 -15.60 -34.13
N LYS A 9 -32.30 -14.98 -34.89
CA LYS A 9 -30.86 -15.11 -34.62
C LYS A 9 -30.55 -14.22 -33.42
N ILE A 10 -30.75 -14.79 -32.22
CA ILE A 10 -30.08 -14.36 -30.99
C ILE A 10 -28.59 -14.39 -31.31
N TYR A 11 -28.02 -13.23 -31.64
CA TYR A 11 -26.59 -13.05 -31.67
C TYR A 11 -26.17 -13.06 -30.20
N LEU A 12 -25.44 -14.12 -29.84
CA LEU A 12 -24.87 -14.36 -28.53
C LEU A 12 -24.39 -13.05 -27.89
N PHE A 13 -25.04 -12.71 -26.79
CA PHE A 13 -24.46 -11.92 -25.72
C PHE A 13 -23.15 -12.63 -25.38
N ILE A 14 -22.03 -12.15 -25.92
CA ILE A 14 -20.71 -12.60 -25.50
C ILE A 14 -20.67 -12.24 -24.03
N PHE A 15 -20.79 -13.29 -23.22
CA PHE A 15 -20.49 -13.32 -21.81
C PHE A 15 -19.27 -12.43 -21.61
N SER A 16 -19.50 -11.21 -21.15
CA SER A 16 -18.52 -10.48 -20.37
C SER A 16 -18.29 -11.37 -19.17
N ILE A 17 -17.35 -12.32 -19.30
CA ILE A 17 -16.77 -13.04 -18.18
C ILE A 17 -16.31 -11.90 -17.28
N PRO A 18 -16.94 -11.66 -16.11
CA PRO A 18 -16.30 -10.79 -15.16
C PRO A 18 -14.98 -11.51 -14.89
N HIS A 19 -13.86 -10.92 -15.31
CA HIS A 19 -12.56 -11.32 -14.79
C HIS A 19 -12.75 -11.22 -13.30
N THR A 20 -12.96 -12.36 -12.64
CA THR A 20 -12.96 -12.45 -11.20
C THR A 20 -11.58 -11.95 -10.83
N LEU A 21 -11.51 -10.69 -10.39
CA LEU A 21 -10.37 -10.17 -9.67
C LEU A 21 -10.27 -11.10 -8.47
N LEU A 22 -9.42 -12.13 -8.59
CA LEU A 22 -8.99 -12.93 -7.47
C LEU A 22 -8.43 -11.91 -6.48
N SER A 23 -9.22 -11.64 -5.44
CA SER A 23 -8.81 -10.79 -4.34
C SER A 23 -7.62 -11.46 -3.69
N GLN A 24 -6.42 -11.11 -4.14
CA GLN A 24 -5.20 -11.57 -3.49
C GLN A 24 -5.17 -10.93 -2.11
N ASN A 25 -5.25 -11.77 -1.07
CA ASN A 25 -5.32 -11.30 0.30
C ASN A 25 -3.98 -10.65 0.69
N ILE A 26 -3.95 -9.32 0.71
CA ILE A 26 -2.83 -8.56 1.26
C ILE A 26 -2.98 -8.53 2.78
N LYS A 27 -2.01 -9.11 3.50
CA LYS A 27 -1.95 -8.98 4.96
C LYS A 27 -1.19 -7.72 5.33
N ILE A 28 -1.78 -6.90 6.18
CA ILE A 28 -1.19 -5.62 6.62
C ILE A 28 -0.94 -5.67 8.11
N GLN A 29 0.26 -5.28 8.52
CA GLN A 29 0.70 -5.21 9.92
C GLN A 29 1.32 -3.84 10.18
N SER A 30 1.17 -3.34 11.40
CA SER A 30 1.91 -2.16 11.84
C SER A 30 3.35 -2.53 12.18
N ILE A 31 4.24 -1.54 12.12
CA ILE A 31 5.58 -1.60 12.67
C ILE A 31 5.68 -0.46 13.68
N ILE A 32 6.02 -0.79 14.93
CA ILE A 32 6.33 0.20 15.97
C ILE A 32 7.63 -0.25 16.62
N VAL A 33 8.64 0.63 16.59
CA VAL A 33 9.89 0.45 17.34
C VAL A 33 9.93 1.53 18.41
N LEU A 34 10.06 1.10 19.66
CA LEU A 34 10.15 1.99 20.82
C LEU A 34 11.61 2.15 21.24
N GLU A 35 11.99 3.36 21.62
CA GLU A 35 13.25 3.68 22.29
C GLU A 35 12.88 4.37 23.61
N GLU A 36 13.32 3.82 24.74
CA GLU A 36 12.93 4.31 26.08
C GLU A 36 11.40 4.43 26.29
N SER A 37 10.63 3.49 25.71
CA SER A 37 9.15 3.49 25.71
C SER A 37 8.50 4.61 24.87
N ILE A 38 9.28 5.34 24.08
CA ILE A 38 8.81 6.39 23.16
C ILE A 38 8.85 5.83 21.74
N PRO A 39 7.78 6.01 20.93
CA PRO A 39 7.82 5.61 19.52
C PRO A 39 8.93 6.32 18.74
N ASN A 40 9.87 5.54 18.21
CA ASN A 40 11.01 6.01 17.43
C ASN A 40 10.80 5.75 15.92
N GLU A 41 10.32 4.56 15.57
CA GLU A 41 9.96 4.22 14.19
C GLU A 41 8.54 3.71 14.09
N CYS A 42 7.83 4.16 13.06
CA CYS A 42 6.45 3.77 12.76
C CYS A 42 6.38 3.27 11.33
N GLY A 43 5.50 2.32 11.02
CA GLY A 43 5.41 1.84 9.66
C GLY A 43 4.28 0.85 9.41
N LEU A 44 4.24 0.38 8.18
CA LEU A 44 3.35 -0.67 7.71
C LEU A 44 4.16 -1.73 6.98
N LYS A 45 3.81 -2.98 7.22
CA LYS A 45 4.28 -4.16 6.49
C LYS A 45 3.11 -4.75 5.74
N MET A 46 3.26 -4.96 4.44
CA MET A 46 2.26 -5.53 3.56
C MET A 46 2.80 -6.78 2.89
N LEU A 47 2.03 -7.87 2.95
CA LEU A 47 2.43 -9.19 2.50
C LEU A 47 1.44 -9.71 1.46
N VAL A 48 1.94 -10.08 0.29
CA VAL A 48 1.21 -10.84 -0.73
C VAL A 48 1.67 -12.29 -0.62
N GLU A 49 0.95 -13.09 0.18
CA GLU A 49 1.41 -14.43 0.59
C GLU A 49 1.64 -15.38 -0.59
N GLU A 50 0.71 -15.39 -1.55
CA GLU A 50 0.76 -16.28 -2.72
C GLU A 50 2.02 -16.05 -3.56
N LYS A 51 2.44 -14.79 -3.69
CA LYS A 51 3.62 -14.40 -4.49
C LYS A 51 4.90 -14.26 -3.66
N LYS A 52 4.80 -14.39 -2.33
CA LYS A 52 5.91 -14.17 -1.38
C LYS A 52 6.57 -12.79 -1.58
N ILE A 53 5.74 -11.77 -1.78
CA ILE A 53 6.17 -10.37 -1.89
C ILE A 53 5.91 -9.69 -0.54
N GLU A 54 6.92 -8.99 -0.04
CA GLU A 54 6.83 -8.18 1.17
C GLU A 54 7.21 -6.74 0.86
N MET A 55 6.35 -5.80 1.24
CA MET A 55 6.58 -4.37 1.15
C MET A 55 6.54 -3.74 2.54
N ILE A 56 7.61 -3.05 2.92
CA ILE A 56 7.76 -2.40 4.21
C ILE A 56 7.93 -0.90 3.98
N VAL A 57 7.07 -0.09 4.58
CA VAL A 57 7.24 1.35 4.65
C VAL A 57 7.39 1.77 6.11
N LYS A 58 8.42 2.56 6.42
CA LYS A 58 8.72 3.09 7.76
C LYS A 58 8.94 4.59 7.71
N ILE A 59 8.64 5.25 8.81
CA ILE A 59 8.94 6.64 9.09
C ILE A 59 9.64 6.78 10.43
N LYS A 60 10.61 7.68 10.49
CA LYS A 60 11.36 8.05 11.69
C LYS A 60 11.46 9.56 11.77
N LYS A 61 11.18 10.15 12.93
CA LYS A 61 11.31 11.60 13.14
C LYS A 61 12.66 11.88 13.80
N ILE A 62 13.53 12.65 13.14
CA ILE A 62 14.84 13.06 13.68
C ILE A 62 15.00 14.57 13.48
N ASN A 63 15.24 15.33 14.54
CA ASN A 63 15.50 16.79 14.47
C ASN A 63 14.43 17.55 13.66
N LYS A 64 13.14 17.28 13.90
CA LYS A 64 11.97 17.83 13.16
C LYS A 64 11.88 17.47 11.67
N LYS A 65 12.76 16.59 11.17
CA LYS A 65 12.70 16.04 9.82
C LYS A 65 12.05 14.66 9.85
N THR A 66 11.27 14.36 8.82
CA THR A 66 10.69 13.03 8.62
C THR A 66 11.59 12.26 7.66
N PHE A 67 12.14 11.15 8.13
CA PHE A 67 12.85 10.18 7.31
C PHE A 67 11.87 9.08 6.92
N THR A 68 11.82 8.72 5.65
CA THR A 68 10.97 7.64 5.14
C THR A 68 11.84 6.59 4.48
N PHE A 69 11.55 5.33 4.82
CA PHE A 69 12.21 4.15 4.27
C PHE A 69 11.13 3.27 3.64
N PHE A 70 11.36 2.83 2.40
CA PHE A 70 10.52 1.88 1.71
C PHE A 70 11.40 0.74 1.19
N LYS A 71 11.02 -0.50 1.49
CA LYS A 71 11.71 -1.70 1.03
C LYS A 71 10.71 -2.68 0.46
N THR A 72 11.06 -3.29 -0.67
CA THR A 72 10.35 -4.44 -1.22
C THR A 72 11.30 -5.62 -1.29
N THR A 73 10.85 -6.79 -0.83
CA THR A 73 11.56 -8.07 -0.93
C THR A 73 10.67 -9.09 -1.63
N SER A 74 11.29 -10.00 -2.38
CA SER A 74 10.62 -11.08 -3.10
C SER A 74 11.54 -12.29 -3.20
N ILE A 75 10.99 -13.49 -3.08
CA ILE A 75 11.76 -14.75 -3.15
C ILE A 75 11.85 -15.26 -4.60
N ASN A 76 10.85 -14.98 -5.42
CA ASN A 76 10.68 -15.66 -6.72
C ASN A 76 11.03 -14.77 -7.92
N GLN A 77 11.18 -13.47 -7.70
CA GLN A 77 11.29 -12.50 -8.78
C GLN A 77 12.02 -11.24 -8.31
N MET A 78 13.00 -10.79 -9.12
CA MET A 78 13.70 -9.54 -8.88
C MET A 78 12.74 -8.33 -8.97
N PRO A 79 12.74 -7.43 -7.99
CA PRO A 79 11.91 -6.23 -8.01
C PRO A 79 12.55 -5.14 -8.90
N ASN A 80 11.95 -4.89 -10.07
CA ASN A 80 12.40 -3.87 -11.01
C ASN A 80 11.58 -2.58 -10.94
N LYS A 81 10.28 -2.70 -10.65
CA LYS A 81 9.37 -1.58 -10.48
C LYS A 81 8.53 -1.82 -9.24
N VAL A 82 8.65 -0.96 -8.25
CA VAL A 82 7.85 -1.09 -7.02
C VAL A 82 7.26 0.25 -6.64
N ASP A 83 6.07 0.24 -6.08
CA ASP A 83 5.46 1.44 -5.53
C ASP A 83 4.29 1.08 -4.60
N ILE A 84 3.90 2.03 -3.77
CA ILE A 84 2.60 2.02 -3.09
C ILE A 84 1.93 3.33 -3.48
N ILE A 85 0.78 3.23 -4.13
CA ILE A 85 0.06 4.36 -4.70
C ILE A 85 -1.27 4.52 -3.97
N THR A 86 -1.51 5.71 -3.44
CA THR A 86 -2.85 6.14 -2.97
C THR A 86 -3.55 6.92 -4.08
N ASP A 87 -4.81 7.28 -3.90
CA ASP A 87 -5.60 8.11 -4.83
C ASP A 87 -4.90 9.41 -5.30
N LYS A 88 -3.91 9.91 -4.54
CA LYS A 88 -3.21 11.16 -4.84
C LYS A 88 -1.69 11.06 -4.90
N VAL A 89 -1.08 10.07 -4.26
CA VAL A 89 0.37 10.09 -3.98
C VAL A 89 0.98 8.71 -4.19
N SER A 90 2.04 8.68 -4.99
CA SER A 90 2.99 7.58 -5.12
C SER A 90 4.07 7.72 -4.04
N LEU A 91 4.33 6.64 -3.31
CA LEU A 91 5.33 6.61 -2.26
C LEU A 91 6.74 6.80 -2.82
N VAL A 92 7.06 6.14 -3.94
CA VAL A 92 8.38 6.31 -4.56
C VAL A 92 8.60 7.74 -5.04
N LYS A 93 7.58 8.40 -5.60
CA LYS A 93 7.68 9.83 -5.96
C LYS A 93 7.85 10.74 -4.73
N LEU A 94 7.28 10.36 -3.59
CA LEU A 94 7.40 11.11 -2.33
C LEU A 94 8.81 11.00 -1.75
N ILE A 95 9.42 9.82 -1.80
CA ILE A 95 10.78 9.57 -1.29
C ILE A 95 11.84 10.09 -2.27
N GLY A 96 11.66 9.81 -3.56
CA GLY A 96 12.59 10.17 -4.62
C GLY A 96 13.40 8.98 -5.14
N LYS A 97 14.72 9.09 -5.14
CA LYS A 97 15.62 8.12 -5.79
C LYS A 97 15.71 6.81 -4.99
N ALA A 98 15.91 5.70 -5.70
CA ALA A 98 16.22 4.41 -5.09
C ALA A 98 17.55 4.49 -4.31
N GLY A 99 17.58 3.86 -3.15
CA GLY A 99 18.78 3.71 -2.33
C GLY A 99 19.59 2.49 -2.77
N THR A 100 18.99 1.30 -2.72
CA THR A 100 19.68 0.02 -3.01
C THR A 100 18.83 -0.84 -3.95
N ILE A 101 19.49 -1.50 -4.92
CA ILE A 101 18.89 -2.50 -5.80
C ILE A 101 19.72 -3.77 -5.68
N GLY A 102 19.12 -4.82 -5.13
CA GLY A 102 19.68 -6.17 -5.02
C GLY A 102 18.92 -7.16 -5.90
N GLU A 103 19.37 -8.42 -5.89
CA GLU A 103 18.75 -9.50 -6.69
C GLU A 103 17.31 -9.78 -6.25
N ASN A 104 17.02 -9.67 -4.95
CA ASN A 104 15.73 -10.03 -4.36
C ASN A 104 15.06 -8.87 -3.63
N ASP A 105 15.68 -7.69 -3.63
CA ASP A 105 15.19 -6.55 -2.89
C ASP A 105 15.51 -5.21 -3.54
N ILE A 106 14.65 -4.24 -3.31
CA ILE A 106 14.85 -2.85 -3.70
C ILE A 106 14.43 -1.96 -2.53
N SER A 107 15.19 -0.90 -2.27
CA SER A 107 14.87 0.06 -1.23
C SER A 107 14.98 1.50 -1.71
N PHE A 108 14.21 2.36 -1.06
CA PHE A 108 14.18 3.81 -1.23
C PHE A 108 14.27 4.42 0.16
N GLU A 109 15.10 5.44 0.31
CA GLU A 109 15.20 6.17 1.56
C GLU A 109 15.46 7.65 1.30
N GLY A 110 14.90 8.49 2.16
CA GLY A 110 15.06 9.93 2.02
C GLY A 110 14.37 10.73 3.11
N ILE A 111 14.74 12.01 3.19
CA ILE A 111 14.01 13.00 3.97
C ILE A 111 12.80 13.41 3.14
N THR A 112 11.61 13.25 3.71
CA THR A 112 10.33 13.59 3.08
C THR A 112 9.66 14.74 3.80
N ASP A 113 8.75 15.40 3.08
CA ASP A 113 7.87 16.42 3.64
C ASP A 113 6.89 15.77 4.64
N THR A 114 6.89 16.26 5.89
CA THR A 114 6.11 15.68 6.99
C THR A 114 4.62 15.59 6.68
N ASP A 115 4.03 16.64 6.11
CA ASP A 115 2.59 16.73 5.87
C ASP A 115 2.18 15.84 4.70
N LYS A 116 2.97 15.80 3.64
CA LYS A 116 2.74 14.91 2.50
C LYS A 116 2.87 13.44 2.92
N THR A 117 3.85 13.10 3.75
CA THR A 117 4.03 11.75 4.29
C THR A 117 2.89 11.35 5.21
N ALA A 118 2.51 12.20 6.16
CA ALA A 118 1.35 11.95 7.02
C ALA A 118 0.07 11.75 6.18
N GLY A 119 -0.16 12.61 5.18
CA GLY A 119 -1.29 12.50 4.26
C GLY A 119 -1.27 11.22 3.43
N PHE A 120 -0.10 10.75 2.99
CA PHE A 120 0.04 9.47 2.29
C PHE A 120 -0.43 8.30 3.17
N PHE A 121 0.08 8.20 4.40
CA PHE A 121 -0.30 7.12 5.31
C PHE A 121 -1.78 7.20 5.70
N GLN A 122 -2.32 8.39 5.97
CA GLN A 122 -3.74 8.57 6.28
C GLN A 122 -4.63 8.06 5.15
N ARG A 123 -4.30 8.39 3.89
CA ARG A 123 -5.01 7.87 2.72
C ARG A 123 -4.90 6.36 2.61
N LEU A 124 -3.69 5.82 2.71
CA LEU A 124 -3.48 4.37 2.64
C LEU A 124 -4.29 3.63 3.71
N ILE A 125 -4.32 4.17 4.94
CA ILE A 125 -5.04 3.60 6.07
C ILE A 125 -6.56 3.70 5.94
N VAL A 126 -7.09 4.83 5.47
CA VAL A 126 -8.53 5.11 5.44
C VAL A 126 -9.16 4.63 4.14
N SER A 127 -8.55 4.98 3.01
CA SER A 127 -9.08 4.77 1.67
C SER A 127 -8.43 3.58 0.96
N GLY A 128 -7.28 3.11 1.41
CA GLY A 128 -6.52 2.06 0.73
C GLY A 128 -5.61 2.61 -0.38
N GLY A 129 -5.22 1.74 -1.31
CA GLY A 129 -4.33 2.07 -2.41
C GLY A 129 -4.01 0.87 -3.30
N GLU A 130 -2.96 1.00 -4.11
CA GLU A 130 -2.42 -0.07 -4.95
C GLU A 130 -0.96 -0.34 -4.56
N MET A 131 -0.61 -1.60 -4.33
CA MET A 131 0.78 -2.06 -4.34
C MET A 131 1.17 -2.43 -5.77
N ILE A 132 2.24 -1.84 -6.26
CA ILE A 132 2.80 -2.11 -7.58
C ILE A 132 4.05 -2.96 -7.42
N PHE A 133 4.09 -4.12 -8.06
CA PHE A 133 5.27 -4.97 -8.14
C PHE A 133 5.47 -5.43 -9.57
N ASN A 134 6.49 -4.93 -10.24
CA ASN A 134 6.73 -5.11 -11.66
C ASN A 134 5.48 -4.73 -12.47
N ASP A 135 4.89 -5.70 -13.15
CA ASP A 135 3.68 -5.53 -13.95
C ASP A 135 2.39 -5.88 -13.16
N ASP A 136 2.54 -6.41 -11.95
CA ASP A 136 1.44 -6.76 -11.08
C ASP A 136 0.96 -5.56 -10.26
N LYS A 137 -0.36 -5.52 -10.06
CA LYS A 137 -1.04 -4.61 -9.16
C LYS A 137 -1.85 -5.40 -8.14
N PHE A 138 -1.71 -5.02 -6.88
CA PHE A 138 -2.49 -5.59 -5.78
C PHE A 138 -3.28 -4.48 -5.10
N GLU A 139 -4.59 -4.67 -4.97
CA GLU A 139 -5.47 -3.72 -4.30
C GLU A 139 -5.29 -3.82 -2.77
N VAL A 140 -4.92 -2.71 -2.15
CA VAL A 140 -4.95 -2.55 -0.70
C VAL A 140 -6.31 -1.97 -0.33
N SER A 141 -7.24 -2.82 0.10
CA SER A 141 -8.59 -2.37 0.47
C SER A 141 -8.57 -1.53 1.75
N GLY A 142 -9.15 -0.33 1.69
CA GLY A 142 -9.42 0.52 2.85
C GLY A 142 -10.86 0.34 3.38
N PRO A 143 -11.12 0.70 4.65
CA PRO A 143 -10.15 1.06 5.68
C PRO A 143 -9.40 -0.17 6.20
N ILE A 144 -8.10 0.00 6.46
CA ILE A 144 -7.27 -1.05 7.06
C ILE A 144 -7.78 -1.40 8.46
N ASN A 145 -7.49 -2.61 8.93
CA ASN A 145 -7.86 -3.11 10.26
C ASN A 145 -7.61 -2.06 11.37
N SER A 146 -8.61 -1.84 12.22
CA SER A 146 -8.61 -0.82 13.27
C SER A 146 -7.40 -0.89 14.21
N LYS A 147 -6.90 -2.08 14.52
CA LYS A 147 -5.67 -2.26 15.33
C LYS A 147 -4.49 -1.55 14.68
N VAL A 148 -4.22 -1.85 13.41
CA VAL A 148 -3.11 -1.25 12.64
C VAL A 148 -3.26 0.26 12.56
N ARG A 149 -4.50 0.76 12.41
CA ARG A 149 -4.80 2.19 12.37
C ARG A 149 -4.47 2.88 13.70
N LEU A 150 -4.91 2.31 14.82
CA LEU A 150 -4.67 2.84 16.15
C LEU A 150 -3.18 2.84 16.48
N GLU A 151 -2.47 1.77 16.14
CA GLU A 151 -1.02 1.64 16.29
C GLU A 151 -0.27 2.72 15.50
N TYR A 152 -0.67 2.99 14.25
CA TYR A 152 -0.11 4.10 13.47
C TYR A 152 -0.37 5.47 14.11
N LEU A 153 -1.62 5.74 14.53
CA LEU A 153 -1.99 7.03 15.12
C LEU A 153 -1.30 7.27 16.47
N PHE A 154 -1.13 6.21 17.27
CA PHE A 154 -0.35 6.23 18.51
C PHE A 154 1.10 6.61 18.21
N CYS A 155 1.72 5.90 17.28
CA CYS A 155 3.12 6.03 16.97
C CYS A 155 3.47 7.42 16.38
N THR A 156 2.58 7.99 15.56
CA THR A 156 2.81 9.28 14.91
C THR A 156 2.49 10.50 15.77
N GLY A 157 1.78 10.29 16.89
CA GLY A 157 1.23 11.36 17.73
C GLY A 157 -0.01 12.03 17.13
N GLU A 158 -0.54 11.54 15.99
CA GLU A 158 -1.73 12.11 15.36
C GLU A 158 -2.98 12.01 16.25
N MET A 159 -3.03 11.06 17.20
CA MET A 159 -4.11 11.02 18.20
C MET A 159 -4.16 12.27 19.09
N PHE A 160 -3.02 12.93 19.29
CA PHE A 160 -2.87 14.08 20.20
C PHE A 160 -2.67 15.40 19.43
N HIS A 161 -3.06 15.43 18.16
CA HIS A 161 -2.87 16.64 17.35
C HIS A 161 -3.76 17.77 17.88
N PRO A 162 -3.23 18.99 18.11
CA PRO A 162 -3.99 20.13 18.67
C PRO A 162 -5.23 20.56 17.86
N LYS A 163 -5.43 20.02 16.65
CA LYS A 163 -6.63 20.25 15.83
C LYS A 163 -7.86 19.55 16.41
N TYR A 164 -7.66 18.64 17.37
CA TYR A 164 -8.70 17.89 18.06
C TYR A 164 -8.97 18.40 19.49
N ASP A 165 -8.14 19.29 20.03
CA ASP A 165 -8.42 20.02 21.26
C ASP A 165 -9.46 21.10 20.93
N LYS A 166 -10.73 20.76 21.14
CA LYS A 166 -11.86 21.69 21.07
C LYS A 166 -12.19 22.23 22.44
#